data_AF-A0AAW2QIG7-F1
#
_entry.id   AF-A0AAW2QIG7-F1
#
_cell.length_a   1.000
_cell.length_b   1.000
_cell.length_c   1.000
_cell.angle_alpha   90.00
_cell.angle_beta   90.00
_cell.angle_gamma   90.00
#
_symmetry.space_group_name_H-M   'P 1'
#
loop_
_entity.id
_entity.type
_entity.pdbx_description
1 polymer ?
#
loop_
_entity_poly.entity_id
_entity_poly.type
_entity_poly.pdbx_seq_one_letter_code
_entity_poly.pdbx_strand_id
1 'polypeptide(L)'
;MMVQTTSLDEQIASLTAAVGNLLKHVQARDDQLNKLHNKFQSAPASNEFEEQDLSVECNTSKGIPVSINGFVSVEHVKNTVNEAIAKIYETRVQAFKSYVKPYTRRIEQLRMPEKLSTSKVSTIQWS
;
A
#
# COMPACT_ATOMS: atom_id res chain seq x y z
N MET A 1 -20.04 21.20 39.91
CA MET A 1 -19.01 20.26 39.41
C MET A 1 -17.95 20.17 40.50
N MET A 2 -17.90 19.06 41.24
CA MET A 2 -16.99 18.88 42.38
C MET A 2 -15.67 18.33 41.84
N VAL A 3 -14.59 19.11 41.94
CA VAL A 3 -13.24 18.67 41.59
C VAL A 3 -12.82 17.67 42.66
N GLN A 4 -12.77 16.40 42.33
CA GLN A 4 -12.15 15.40 43.19
C GLN A 4 -10.65 15.68 43.22
N THR A 5 -10.19 16.37 44.26
CA THR A 5 -8.77 16.47 44.57
C THR A 5 -8.38 15.18 45.28
N THR A 6 -8.02 14.13 44.53
CA THR A 6 -7.47 12.88 45.09
C THR A 6 -6.21 13.22 45.88
N SER A 7 -6.10 12.71 47.11
CA SER A 7 -4.97 12.99 47.99
C SER A 7 -3.65 12.58 47.31
N LEU A 8 -2.55 13.28 47.60
CA LEU A 8 -1.23 12.93 47.05
C LEU A 8 -0.86 11.46 47.34
N ASP A 9 -1.29 10.93 48.49
CA ASP A 9 -1.07 9.53 48.86
C ASP A 9 -1.81 8.55 47.95
N GLU A 10 -3.02 8.88 47.49
CA GLU A 10 -3.78 8.06 46.54
C GLU A 10 -3.11 8.06 45.16
N GLN A 11 -2.57 9.20 44.75
CA GLN A 11 -1.83 9.31 43.49
C GLN A 11 -0.52 8.50 43.54
N ILE A 12 0.20 8.56 44.66
CA ILE A 12 1.41 7.77 44.89
C ILE A 12 1.08 6.27 44.87
N ALA A 13 0.05 5.84 45.59
CA ALA A 13 -0.39 4.45 45.62
C ALA A 13 -0.80 3.95 44.21
N SER A 14 -1.55 4.76 43.47
CA SER A 14 -1.94 4.46 42.08
C SER A 14 -0.72 4.36 41.16
N LEU A 15 0.26 5.26 41.30
CA LEU A 15 1.48 5.23 40.49
C LEU A 15 2.33 4.01 40.83
N THR A 16 2.50 3.69 42.12
CA THR A 16 3.22 2.48 42.56
C THR A 16 2.57 1.21 42.01
N ALA A 17 1.24 1.13 42.03
CA ALA A 17 0.50 0.01 41.44
C ALA A 17 0.69 -0.07 39.91
N ALA A 18 0.63 1.07 39.21
CA ALA A 18 0.83 1.14 37.77
C ALA A 18 2.26 0.71 37.37
N VAL A 19 3.27 1.17 38.09
CA VAL A 19 4.68 0.79 37.87
C VAL A 19 4.88 -0.70 38.17
N GLY A 20 4.31 -1.23 39.25
CA GLY A 20 4.39 -2.65 39.57
C GLY A 20 3.73 -3.54 38.50
N ASN A 21 2.59 -3.13 37.97
CA ASN A 21 1.92 -3.83 36.87
C ASN A 21 2.72 -3.73 35.56
N LEU A 22 3.30 -2.57 35.26
CA LEU A 22 4.15 -2.39 34.10
C LEU A 22 5.39 -3.28 34.17
N LEU A 23 6.04 -3.36 35.34
CA LEU A 23 7.21 -4.21 35.55
C LEU A 23 6.89 -5.68 35.29
N LYS A 24 5.76 -6.19 35.82
CA LYS A 24 5.29 -7.56 35.56
C LYS A 24 5.04 -7.79 34.07
N HIS A 25 4.44 -6.83 33.39
CA HIS A 25 4.18 -6.92 31.95
C HIS A 25 5.48 -6.94 31.14
N VAL A 26 6.45 -6.09 31.47
CA VAL A 26 7.78 -6.08 30.83
C VAL A 26 8.48 -7.42 31.04
N GLN A 27 8.49 -7.94 32.26
CA GLN A 27 9.11 -9.24 32.55
C GLN A 27 8.45 -10.39 31.76
N ALA A 28 7.10 -10.41 31.68
CA ALA A 28 6.39 -11.41 30.89
C ALA A 28 6.72 -11.31 29.39
N ARG A 29 6.91 -10.10 28.86
CA ARG A 29 7.33 -9.88 27.47
C ARG A 29 8.78 -10.32 27.23
N ASP A 30 9.68 -10.07 28.17
CA ASP A 30 11.07 -10.53 28.09
C ASP A 30 11.16 -12.05 28.11
N ASP A 31 10.35 -12.72 28.94
CA ASP A 31 10.26 -14.19 28.92
C ASP A 31 9.76 -14.73 27.58
N GLN A 32 8.79 -14.06 26.96
CA GLN A 32 8.31 -14.41 25.62
C GLN A 32 9.37 -14.21 24.55
N LEU A 33 10.13 -13.10 24.62
CA LEU A 33 11.23 -12.82 23.70
C LEU A 33 12.35 -13.85 23.85
N ASN A 34 12.71 -14.22 25.07
CA ASN A 34 13.70 -15.27 25.33
C ASN A 34 13.25 -16.63 24.80
N LYS A 35 11.97 -16.98 24.98
CA LYS A 35 11.40 -18.20 24.38
C LYS A 35 11.45 -18.17 22.85
N LEU A 36 11.12 -17.03 22.23
CA LEU A 36 11.17 -16.87 20.79
C LEU A 36 12.62 -16.93 20.26
N HIS A 37 13.55 -16.28 20.95
CA HIS A 37 14.97 -16.29 20.62
C HIS A 37 15.54 -17.71 20.68
N ASN A 38 15.23 -18.47 21.73
CA ASN A 38 15.64 -19.86 21.86
C ASN A 38 15.07 -20.73 20.74
N LYS A 39 13.81 -20.52 20.32
CA LYS A 39 13.22 -21.22 19.18
C LYS A 39 13.93 -20.87 17.86
N PHE A 40 14.28 -19.61 17.66
CA PHE A 40 15.01 -19.18 16.48
C PHE A 40 16.44 -19.75 16.45
N GLN A 41 17.11 -19.81 17.59
CA GLN A 41 18.47 -20.31 17.71
C GLN A 41 18.55 -21.84 17.70
N SER A 42 17.51 -22.54 18.21
CA SER A 42 17.42 -24.00 18.18
C SER A 42 16.78 -24.55 16.91
N ALA A 43 16.22 -23.70 16.03
CA ALA A 43 15.77 -24.14 14.72
C ALA A 43 17.01 -24.57 13.92
N PRO A 44 17.15 -25.86 13.55
CA PRO A 44 18.14 -26.22 12.57
C PRO A 44 17.85 -25.43 11.29
N ALA A 45 18.89 -25.13 10.50
CA ALA A 45 18.79 -24.48 9.19
C ALA A 45 18.09 -25.38 8.14
N SER A 46 16.95 -25.96 8.50
CA SER A 46 16.12 -26.83 7.69
C SER A 46 14.87 -26.04 7.34
N ASN A 47 14.81 -25.65 6.07
CA ASN A 47 13.60 -25.18 5.41
C ASN A 47 12.53 -26.28 5.53
N GLU A 48 11.65 -26.20 6.51
CA GLU A 48 10.35 -26.90 6.57
C GLU A 48 9.73 -26.59 7.94
N PHE A 49 8.79 -25.63 8.02
CA PHE A 49 7.89 -25.53 9.16
C PHE A 49 6.46 -25.53 8.64
N GLU A 50 5.77 -26.61 9.01
CA GLU A 50 4.36 -26.86 8.77
C GLU A 50 3.49 -25.73 9.32
N GLU A 51 2.41 -25.47 8.58
CA GLU A 51 1.33 -24.55 8.91
C GLU A 51 0.69 -24.92 10.26
N GLN A 52 1.01 -24.17 11.31
CA GLN A 52 0.19 -24.16 12.52
C GLN A 52 -0.62 -22.87 12.56
N ASP A 53 -1.89 -23.03 12.20
CA ASP A 53 -2.97 -22.07 12.19
C ASP A 53 -3.14 -21.44 13.59
N LEU A 54 -2.66 -20.21 13.75
CA LEU A 54 -2.97 -19.34 14.88
C LEU A 54 -3.74 -18.14 14.34
N SER A 55 -5.05 -18.34 14.24
CA SER A 55 -6.03 -17.28 14.05
C SER A 55 -5.91 -16.26 15.19
N VAL A 56 -5.21 -15.17 14.93
CA VAL A 56 -5.30 -13.94 15.72
C VAL A 56 -5.96 -12.91 14.83
N GLU A 57 -7.23 -12.71 15.13
CA GLU A 57 -8.14 -11.70 14.57
C GLU A 57 -7.49 -10.31 14.66
N CYS A 58 -6.82 -9.90 13.59
CA CYS A 58 -6.29 -8.54 13.45
C CYS A 58 -7.26 -7.74 12.60
N ASN A 59 -8.11 -6.97 13.28
CA ASN A 59 -8.94 -5.95 12.68
C ASN A 59 -8.05 -4.84 12.09
N THR A 60 -7.59 -4.99 10.86
CA THR A 60 -6.89 -3.96 10.10
C THR A 60 -7.77 -3.42 8.98
N SER A 61 -8.39 -2.28 9.25
CA SER A 61 -8.88 -1.39 8.20
C SER A 61 -7.71 -1.02 7.29
N LYS A 62 -7.74 -1.50 6.04
CA LYS A 62 -6.87 -1.08 4.92
C LYS A 62 -5.38 -0.95 5.27
N GLY A 63 -4.73 -2.08 5.49
CA GLY A 63 -3.27 -2.16 5.54
C GLY A 63 -2.84 -3.49 4.95
N ILE A 64 -1.91 -3.43 4.01
CA ILE A 64 -1.23 -4.56 3.35
C ILE A 64 -1.07 -5.73 4.32
N PRO A 65 -1.40 -6.98 3.94
CA PRO A 65 -1.20 -8.14 4.80
C PRO A 65 0.30 -8.42 4.89
N VAL A 66 0.98 -7.69 5.76
CA VAL A 66 2.34 -8.00 6.18
C VAL A 66 2.22 -9.19 7.12
N SER A 67 2.64 -10.35 6.61
CA SER A 67 2.73 -11.59 7.38
C SER A 67 3.51 -11.36 8.67
N ILE A 68 3.05 -11.96 9.77
CA ILE A 68 3.52 -11.76 11.14
C ILE A 68 5.01 -12.19 11.30
N ASN A 69 5.58 -12.86 10.30
CA ASN A 69 7.00 -13.22 10.23
C ASN A 69 7.90 -12.15 9.56
N GLY A 70 7.38 -11.00 9.12
CA GLY A 70 8.17 -9.96 8.48
C GLY A 70 8.66 -10.29 7.05
N PHE A 71 8.32 -11.47 6.53
CA PHE A 71 8.62 -11.88 5.17
C PHE A 71 7.42 -11.63 4.26
N VAL A 72 7.59 -10.76 3.26
CA VAL A 72 6.61 -10.58 2.19
C VAL A 72 6.81 -11.69 1.16
N SER A 73 5.76 -12.44 0.85
CA SER A 73 5.82 -13.50 -0.16
C SER A 73 6.19 -12.91 -1.53
N VAL A 74 7.08 -13.58 -2.26
CA VAL A 74 7.47 -13.19 -3.64
C VAL A 74 6.24 -13.08 -4.54
N GLU A 75 5.27 -13.97 -4.39
CA GLU A 75 4.02 -13.92 -5.15
C GLU A 75 3.18 -12.68 -4.79
N HIS A 76 3.18 -12.25 -3.53
CA HIS A 76 2.50 -11.02 -3.13
C HIS A 76 3.15 -9.77 -3.73
N VAL A 77 4.49 -9.71 -3.74
CA VAL A 77 5.24 -8.61 -4.38
C VAL A 77 4.95 -8.58 -5.89
N LYS A 78 5.05 -9.74 -6.54
CA LYS A 78 4.78 -9.89 -7.97
C LYS A 78 3.36 -9.45 -8.33
N ASN A 79 2.36 -9.88 -7.56
CA ASN A 79 0.96 -9.50 -7.79
C ASN A 79 0.75 -7.99 -7.58
N THR A 80 1.32 -7.42 -6.52
CA THR A 80 1.23 -5.98 -6.24
C THR A 80 1.87 -5.15 -7.35
N VAL A 81 3.05 -5.56 -7.83
CA VAL A 81 3.74 -4.89 -8.94
C VAL A 81 2.93 -4.99 -10.23
N ASN A 82 2.41 -6.17 -10.56
CA ASN A 82 1.58 -6.37 -11.75
C ASN A 82 0.29 -5.54 -11.71
N GLU A 83 -0.38 -5.48 -10.55
CA GLU A 83 -1.58 -4.66 -10.36
C GLU A 83 -1.28 -3.16 -10.50
N ALA A 84 -0.19 -2.70 -9.90
CA ALA A 84 0.26 -1.32 -10.02
C ALA A 84 0.57 -0.95 -11.48
N ILE A 85 1.27 -1.83 -12.21
CA ILE A 85 1.58 -1.65 -13.63
C ILE A 85 0.28 -1.59 -14.45
N ALA A 86 -0.64 -2.55 -14.25
CA ALA A 86 -1.91 -2.59 -14.96
C ALA A 86 -2.70 -1.30 -14.78
N LYS A 87 -2.78 -0.79 -13.54
CA LYS A 87 -3.45 0.46 -13.21
C LYS A 87 -2.84 1.68 -13.91
N ILE A 88 -1.51 1.77 -13.97
CA ILE A 88 -0.81 2.86 -14.69
C ILE A 88 -1.13 2.80 -16.19
N TYR A 89 -1.05 1.60 -16.78
CA TYR A 89 -1.36 1.41 -18.20
C TYR A 89 -2.81 1.77 -18.51
N GLU A 90 -3.77 1.28 -17.71
CA GLU A 90 -5.18 1.56 -17.92
C GLU A 90 -5.51 3.04 -17.78
N THR A 91 -4.95 3.71 -16.76
CA THR A 91 -5.10 5.16 -16.57
C THR A 91 -4.54 5.94 -17.76
N ARG A 92 -3.36 5.56 -18.26
CA ARG A 92 -2.70 6.23 -19.38
C ARG A 92 -3.44 6.02 -20.71
N VAL A 93 -3.92 4.79 -20.95
CA VAL A 93 -4.74 4.46 -22.12
C VAL A 93 -6.06 5.23 -22.09
N GLN A 94 -6.69 5.34 -20.92
CA GLN A 94 -7.94 6.08 -20.78
C GLN A 94 -7.73 7.58 -21.02
N ALA A 95 -6.64 8.16 -20.50
CA ALA A 95 -6.27 9.55 -20.77
C ALA A 95 -6.00 9.76 -22.27
N PHE A 96 -5.26 8.87 -22.93
CA PHE A 96 -5.04 8.98 -24.37
C PHE A 96 -6.35 8.90 -25.17
N LYS A 97 -7.24 7.96 -24.83
CA LYS A 97 -8.57 7.83 -25.45
C LYS A 97 -9.43 9.08 -25.24
N SER A 98 -9.33 9.75 -24.09
CA SER A 98 -10.08 10.97 -23.82
C SER A 98 -9.60 12.17 -24.62
N TYR A 99 -8.31 12.23 -24.98
CA TYR A 99 -7.76 13.33 -25.81
C TYR A 99 -7.88 13.06 -27.31
N VAL A 100 -7.68 11.83 -27.77
CA VAL A 100 -7.68 11.52 -29.22
C VAL A 100 -9.04 11.82 -29.85
N LYS A 101 -10.14 11.38 -29.25
CA LYS A 101 -11.49 11.56 -29.83
C LYS A 101 -11.87 13.03 -30.10
N PRO A 102 -11.73 13.98 -29.15
CA PRO A 102 -12.08 15.38 -29.41
C PRO A 102 -11.17 16.02 -30.46
N TYR A 103 -9.87 15.69 -30.49
CA TYR A 103 -8.96 16.26 -31.49
C TYR A 103 -9.18 15.67 -32.88
N THR A 104 -9.42 14.36 -33.02
CA THR A 104 -9.78 13.75 -34.32
C THR A 104 -11.05 14.41 -34.88
N ARG A 105 -12.08 14.58 -34.05
CA ARG A 105 -13.32 15.27 -34.45
C ARG A 105 -13.08 16.74 -34.83
N ARG A 106 -12.22 17.45 -34.09
CA ARG A 106 -11.84 18.84 -34.40
C ARG A 106 -11.11 18.94 -35.75
N ILE A 107 -10.20 18.01 -36.03
CA ILE A 107 -9.47 17.94 -37.31
C ILE A 107 -10.44 17.67 -38.47
N GLU A 108 -11.38 16.73 -38.31
CA GLU A 108 -12.41 16.46 -39.31
C GLU A 108 -13.30 17.68 -39.58
N GLN A 109 -13.68 18.43 -38.55
CA GLN A 109 -14.47 19.66 -38.68
C GLN A 109 -13.73 20.79 -39.40
N LEU A 110 -12.41 20.86 -39.24
CA LEU A 110 -11.55 21.85 -39.89
C LEU A 110 -11.07 21.39 -41.27
N ARG A 111 -11.35 20.14 -41.66
CA ARG A 111 -10.98 19.60 -42.96
C ARG A 111 -11.76 20.34 -44.05
N MET A 112 -11.04 20.87 -45.02
CA MET A 112 -11.66 21.53 -46.18
C MET A 112 -12.53 20.53 -46.95
N PRO A 113 -13.72 20.94 -47.44
CA PRO A 113 -14.52 20.11 -48.34
C PRO A 113 -13.68 19.73 -49.56
N GLU A 114 -13.63 18.44 -49.90
CA GLU A 114 -12.78 17.90 -50.98
C GLU A 114 -12.96 18.62 -52.33
N LYS A 115 -14.13 19.22 -52.55
CA LYS A 115 -14.46 20.06 -53.71
C LYS A 115 -13.66 21.38 -53.84
N LEU A 116 -12.91 21.79 -52.81
CA LEU A 116 -12.10 23.02 -52.82
C LEU A 116 -10.58 22.76 -52.81
N SER A 117 -10.14 21.51 -52.67
CA SER A 117 -8.71 21.16 -52.51
C SER A 117 -7.94 21.00 -53.82
N THR A 118 -8.59 21.02 -54.99
CA THR A 118 -7.90 21.02 -56.28
C THR A 118 -7.65 22.45 -56.75
N SER A 119 -6.81 23.19 -56.03
CA SER A 119 -6.20 24.39 -56.59
C SER A 119 -5.21 23.95 -57.66
N LYS A 120 -5.55 24.18 -58.93
CA LYS A 120 -4.67 23.93 -60.07
C LYS A 120 -3.35 24.65 -59.84
N VAL A 121 -2.27 23.90 -59.63
CA VAL A 121 -0.92 24.42 -59.66
C VAL A 121 -0.62 24.75 -61.12
N SER A 122 -0.72 26.03 -61.49
CA SER A 122 -0.29 26.50 -62.81
C SER A 122 1.24 26.50 -62.84
N THR A 123 1.83 25.50 -63.50
CA THR A 123 3.27 25.48 -63.82
C THR A 123 3.59 26.65 -64.74
N ILE A 124 4.29 27.66 -64.23
CA ILE A 124 4.83 28.74 -65.05
C ILE A 124 6.08 28.19 -65.75
N GLN A 125 6.00 28.04 -67.07
CA GLN A 125 7.18 27.82 -67.92
C GLN A 125 7.77 29.18 -68.30
N TRP A 126 9.06 29.36 -68.04
CA TRP A 126 9.82 30.51 -68.52
C TRP A 126 10.44 30.16 -69.87
N SER A 127 10.27 31.04 -70.86
CA SER A 127 10.99 31.05 -72.15
C SER A 127 12.06 32.12 -72.13
#